data_AF-A0A7J2MVF1-F1
#
_entry.id   AF-A0A7J2MVF1-F1
#
_cell.length_a   1.000
_cell.length_b   1.000
_cell.length_c   1.000
_cell.angle_alpha   90.00
_cell.angle_beta   90.00
_cell.angle_gamma   90.00
#
_symmetry.space_group_name_H-M   'P 1'
#
loop_
_entity.id
_entity.type
_entity.pdbx_description
1 polymer ?
#
loop_
_entity_poly.entity_id
_entity_poly.type
_entity_poly.pdbx_seq_one_letter_code
_entity_poly.pdbx_strand_id
1 'polypeptide(L)'
;MPHQCLKCGKIYEDSRYVLEGCPNCGGKSFYYTKKPLDEEKRKKILEEIEKEEASIKGEKLEEILEEIKKRKEEALREAEKQKEKVESIRVKETGEYEINIKRLVEEGTIIVYKEGAYYIYLPSLFQWKK
;
A
#
# COMPACT_ATOMS: atom_id res chain seq x y z
N MET A 1 17.10 -3.41 31.44
CA MET A 1 17.69 -2.06 31.38
C MET A 1 16.55 -1.08 31.68
N PRO A 2 16.61 -0.26 32.74
CA PRO A 2 15.49 0.57 33.12
C PRO A 2 15.25 1.74 32.13
N HIS A 3 14.01 1.85 31.67
CA HIS A 3 13.53 2.90 30.78
C HIS A 3 12.38 3.65 31.45
N GLN A 4 12.44 4.97 31.45
CA GLN A 4 11.41 5.82 32.04
C GLN A 4 10.52 6.42 30.95
N CYS A 5 9.21 6.27 31.07
CA CYS A 5 8.26 6.90 30.16
C CYS A 5 8.27 8.42 30.36
N LEU A 6 8.51 9.20 29.29
CA LEU A 6 8.55 10.66 29.36
C LEU A 6 7.15 11.29 29.56
N LYS A 7 6.09 10.55 29.23
CA LYS A 7 4.70 11.04 29.36
C LYS A 7 4.15 10.89 30.79
N CYS A 8 4.30 9.72 31.42
CA CYS A 8 3.77 9.46 32.77
C CYS A 8 4.82 9.24 33.87
N GLY A 9 6.10 9.09 33.52
CA GLY A 9 7.19 8.95 34.48
C GLY A 9 7.44 7.54 35.03
N LYS A 10 6.60 6.56 34.69
CA LYS A 10 6.79 5.16 35.12
C LYS A 10 8.09 4.57 34.54
N ILE A 11 8.77 3.77 35.34
CA ILE A 11 10.01 3.07 34.96
C ILE A 11 9.67 1.61 34.67
N TYR A 12 10.20 1.09 33.57
CA TYR A 12 10.08 -0.29 33.16
C TYR A 12 11.48 -0.89 32.99
N GLU A 13 11.70 -2.08 33.54
CA GLU A 13 13.00 -2.77 33.41
C GLU A 13 13.14 -3.53 32.08
N ASP A 14 12.01 -3.92 31.50
CA ASP A 14 11.91 -4.61 30.21
C ASP A 14 11.85 -3.59 29.06
N SER A 15 12.63 -3.84 28.01
CA SER A 15 12.70 -3.01 26.80
C SER A 15 11.52 -3.22 25.85
N ARG A 16 10.71 -4.28 26.03
CA ARG A 16 9.54 -4.55 25.16
C ARG A 16 8.57 -3.37 25.09
N TYR A 17 8.36 -2.69 26.20
CA TYR A 17 7.48 -1.52 26.30
C TYR A 17 7.93 -0.32 25.47
N VAL A 18 9.21 -0.26 25.06
CA VAL A 18 9.69 0.78 24.14
C VAL A 18 9.11 0.59 22.74
N LEU A 19 8.90 -0.66 22.32
CA LEU A 19 8.32 -1.01 21.02
C LEU A 19 6.79 -1.00 21.05
N GLU A 20 6.20 -1.58 22.09
CA GLU A 20 4.75 -1.72 22.24
C GLU A 20 4.08 -0.42 22.73
N GLY A 21 4.83 0.42 23.44
CA GLY A 21 4.36 1.62 24.10
C GLY A 21 4.07 1.43 25.59
N CYS A 22 3.96 2.54 26.32
CA CYS A 22 3.74 2.53 27.76
C CYS A 22 2.34 2.02 28.10
N PRO A 23 2.18 0.91 28.86
CA PRO A 23 0.87 0.34 29.18
C PRO A 23 -0.01 1.24 30.04
N ASN A 24 0.55 2.28 30.68
CA ASN A 24 -0.20 3.20 31.54
C ASN A 24 -0.81 4.39 30.80
N CYS A 25 -0.16 4.89 29.75
CA CYS A 25 -0.55 6.15 29.10
C CYS A 25 -0.44 6.13 27.58
N GLY A 26 -0.08 4.99 26.98
CA GLY A 26 0.11 4.81 25.54
C GLY A 26 1.27 5.60 24.94
N GLY A 27 2.11 6.23 25.76
CA GLY A 27 3.24 7.05 25.29
C GLY A 27 4.34 6.17 24.69
N LYS A 28 4.95 6.62 23.59
CA LYS A 28 6.06 5.93 22.91
C LYS A 28 7.44 6.55 23.19
N SER A 29 7.48 7.67 23.89
CA SER A 29 8.72 8.36 24.23
C SER A 29 9.26 7.86 25.57
N PHE A 30 10.45 7.26 25.54
CA PHE A 30 11.13 6.71 26.70
C PHE A 30 12.55 7.27 26.82
N TYR A 31 13.01 7.44 28.05
CA TYR A 31 14.38 7.85 28.35
C TYR A 31 15.09 6.73 29.11
N TYR A 32 16.26 6.34 28.61
CA TYR A 32 17.10 5.36 29.28
C TYR A 32 17.80 6.02 30.48
N THR A 33 17.53 5.54 31.70
CA THR A 33 18.22 6.06 32.87
C THR A 33 18.33 5.06 34.00
N LYS A 34 19.48 5.06 34.68
CA LYS A 34 19.71 4.28 35.92
C LYS A 34 19.02 4.89 37.14
N LYS A 35 18.75 6.21 37.11
CA LYS A 35 18.07 6.95 38.17
C LYS A 35 16.88 7.72 37.59
N PRO A 36 15.70 7.75 38.24
CA PRO A 36 14.57 8.52 37.73
C PRO A 36 14.97 9.97 37.43
N LEU A 37 14.58 10.44 36.24
CA LEU A 37 14.61 11.85 35.89
C LEU A 37 13.66 12.63 36.78
N ASP A 38 14.08 13.84 37.11
CA ASP A 38 13.25 14.85 37.74
C ASP A 38 12.12 15.30 36.79
N GLU A 39 11.02 15.80 37.35
CA GLU A 39 9.82 16.10 36.58
C GLU A 39 10.06 17.26 35.60
N GLU A 40 10.84 18.27 36.00
CA GLU A 40 11.21 19.40 35.13
C GLU A 40 12.05 18.95 33.94
N LYS A 41 13.03 18.08 34.17
CA LYS A 41 13.89 17.55 33.09
C LYS A 41 13.08 16.70 32.13
N ARG A 42 12.14 15.90 32.65
CA ARG A 42 11.24 15.07 31.84
C ARG A 42 10.39 15.91 30.89
N LYS A 43 9.80 17.00 31.38
CA LYS A 43 8.98 17.91 30.58
C LYS A 43 9.80 18.62 29.49
N LYS A 44 11.00 19.10 29.81
CA LYS A 44 11.89 19.72 28.82
C LYS A 44 12.23 18.80 27.66
N ILE A 45 12.61 17.55 27.96
CA ILE A 45 12.93 16.55 26.92
C ILE A 45 11.69 16.24 26.07
N LEU A 46 10.52 16.14 26.70
CA LEU A 46 9.27 15.89 25.97
C LEU A 46 8.94 17.05 25.01
N GLU A 47 9.08 18.30 25.45
CA GLU A 47 8.88 19.48 24.60
C GLU A 47 9.87 19.56 23.43
N GLU A 48 11.14 19.17 23.63
CA GLU A 48 12.13 19.10 22.56
C GLU A 48 11.75 18.07 21.49
N ILE A 49 11.34 16.86 21.91
CA ILE A 49 10.88 15.80 21.00
C ILE A 49 9.64 16.24 20.23
N GLU A 50 8.66 16.86 20.91
CA GLU A 50 7.44 17.33 20.26
C GLU A 50 7.72 18.43 19.22
N LYS A 51 8.68 19.32 19.49
CA LYS A 51 9.13 20.34 18.51
C LYS A 51 9.80 19.71 17.29
N GLU A 52 10.71 18.75 17.49
CA GLU A 52 11.36 18.04 16.39
C GLU A 52 10.35 17.24 15.56
N GLU A 53 9.41 16.54 16.20
CA GLU A 53 8.35 15.81 15.50
C GLU A 53 7.45 16.75 14.68
N ALA A 54 7.12 17.93 15.22
CA ALA A 54 6.31 18.92 14.52
C ALA A 54 7.03 19.47 13.28
N SER A 55 8.34 19.74 13.39
CA SER A 55 9.16 20.18 12.26
C SER A 55 9.29 19.12 11.16
N ILE A 56 9.18 17.83 11.48
CA ILE A 56 9.31 16.75 10.49
C ILE A 56 7.96 16.39 9.84
N LYS A 57 6.85 16.44 10.59
CA LYS A 57 5.54 15.95 10.12
C LYS A 57 4.82 16.86 9.13
N GLY A 58 4.99 18.17 9.22
CA GLY A 58 4.24 19.10 8.37
C GLY A 58 4.68 19.03 6.91
N GLU A 59 5.88 19.52 6.62
CA GLU A 59 6.28 19.81 5.23
C GLU A 59 6.66 18.53 4.45
N LYS A 60 7.31 17.55 5.08
CA LYS A 60 7.81 16.37 4.36
C LYS A 60 6.75 15.31 4.11
N LEU A 61 5.75 15.19 4.97
CA LEU A 61 4.77 14.11 4.87
C LEU A 61 3.78 14.34 3.72
N GLU A 62 3.37 15.59 3.53
CA GLU A 62 2.44 16.01 2.48
C GLU A 62 3.06 15.83 1.09
N GLU A 63 4.32 16.26 0.92
CA GLU A 63 5.10 16.04 -0.31
C GLU A 63 5.28 14.55 -0.63
N ILE A 64 5.62 13.72 0.36
CA ILE A 64 5.75 12.26 0.17
C ILE A 64 4.41 11.63 -0.24
N LEU A 65 3.29 12.07 0.34
CA LEU A 65 1.96 11.57 0.00
C LEU A 65 1.55 11.95 -1.43
N GLU A 66 1.86 13.16 -1.89
CA GLU A 66 1.62 13.57 -3.28
C GLU A 66 2.49 12.78 -4.26
N GLU A 67 3.77 12.59 -3.97
CA GLU A 67 4.69 11.79 -4.78
C GLU A 67 4.18 10.34 -4.93
N ILE A 68 3.73 9.71 -3.84
CA ILE A 68 3.16 8.35 -3.87
C ILE A 68 1.89 8.31 -4.73
N LYS A 69 0.99 9.30 -4.60
CA LYS A 69 -0.24 9.37 -5.42
C LYS A 69 0.10 9.47 -6.90
N LYS A 70 1.04 10.36 -7.26
CA LYS A 70 1.47 10.57 -8.65
C LYS A 70 2.04 9.30 -9.27
N ARG A 71 2.95 8.62 -8.57
CA ARG A 71 3.53 7.34 -9.03
C ARG A 71 2.47 6.26 -9.21
N LYS A 72 1.51 6.19 -8.29
CA LYS A 72 0.39 5.24 -8.39
C LYS A 72 -0.47 5.50 -9.63
N GLU A 73 -0.73 6.78 -9.93
CA GLU A 73 -1.50 7.16 -11.11
C GLU A 73 -0.76 6.85 -12.41
N GLU A 74 0.53 7.16 -12.49
CA GLU A 74 1.38 6.82 -13.65
C GLU A 74 1.41 5.30 -13.88
N ALA A 75 1.64 4.50 -12.83
CA ALA A 75 1.61 3.05 -12.92
C ALA A 75 0.25 2.51 -13.39
N LEU A 76 -0.85 3.12 -12.97
CA LEU A 76 -2.19 2.74 -13.39
C LEU A 76 -2.42 3.03 -14.88
N ARG A 77 -2.02 4.23 -15.35
CA ARG A 77 -2.09 4.61 -16.77
C ARG A 77 -1.24 3.72 -17.65
N GLU A 78 -0.05 3.34 -17.18
CA GLU A 78 0.82 2.42 -17.91
C GLU A 78 0.20 1.01 -18.00
N ALA A 79 -0.34 0.51 -16.89
CA ALA A 79 -1.05 -0.78 -16.87
C ALA A 79 -2.27 -0.78 -17.80
N GLU A 80 -3.00 0.34 -17.90
CA GLU A 80 -4.13 0.50 -18.81
C GLU A 80 -3.70 0.49 -20.28
N LYS A 81 -2.65 1.24 -20.64
CA LYS A 81 -2.04 1.18 -21.99
C LYS A 81 -1.50 -0.21 -22.33
N GLN A 82 -0.95 -0.93 -21.35
CA GLN A 82 -0.52 -2.31 -21.56
C GLN A 82 -1.71 -3.23 -21.82
N LYS A 83 -2.84 -3.06 -21.13
CA LYS A 83 -4.07 -3.81 -21.43
C LYS A 83 -4.56 -3.58 -22.86
N GLU A 84 -4.51 -2.35 -23.36
CA GLU A 84 -4.86 -2.05 -24.77
C GLU A 84 -3.96 -2.78 -25.77
N LYS A 85 -2.71 -3.09 -25.39
CA LYS A 85 -1.70 -3.72 -26.24
C LYS A 85 -1.77 -5.25 -26.28
N VAL A 86 -2.44 -5.91 -25.34
CA VAL A 86 -2.56 -7.39 -25.32
C VAL A 86 -3.67 -7.84 -26.26
N GLU A 87 -3.32 -8.34 -27.44
CA GLU A 87 -4.26 -8.81 -28.47
C GLU A 87 -5.29 -9.83 -27.93
N SER A 88 -6.48 -9.87 -28.52
CA SER A 88 -7.53 -10.84 -28.17
C SER A 88 -7.18 -12.27 -28.57
N ILE A 89 -6.38 -12.45 -29.63
CA ILE A 89 -5.93 -13.76 -30.12
C ILE A 89 -4.49 -13.60 -30.63
N ARG A 90 -3.59 -14.51 -30.24
CA ARG A 90 -2.18 -14.57 -30.64
C ARG A 90 -1.84 -15.97 -31.16
N VAL A 91 -1.26 -16.08 -32.35
CA VAL A 91 -0.85 -17.37 -32.92
C VAL A 91 0.57 -17.69 -32.45
N LYS A 92 0.78 -18.82 -31.78
CA LYS A 92 2.11 -19.28 -31.33
C LYS A 92 2.79 -20.10 -32.42
N GLU A 93 2.12 -21.15 -32.88
CA GLU A 93 2.58 -22.04 -33.96
C GLU A 93 1.38 -22.49 -34.80
N THR A 94 1.61 -23.16 -35.93
CA THR A 94 0.52 -23.66 -36.77
C THR A 94 -0.37 -24.64 -35.99
N GLY A 95 -1.59 -24.22 -35.69
CA GLY A 95 -2.55 -24.98 -34.86
C GLY A 95 -2.54 -24.62 -33.37
N GLU A 96 -1.64 -23.74 -32.91
CA GLU A 96 -1.55 -23.30 -31.52
C GLU A 96 -1.87 -21.79 -31.37
N TYR A 97 -2.94 -21.48 -30.64
CA TYR A 97 -3.48 -20.12 -30.46
C TYR A 97 -3.62 -19.78 -28.97
N GLU A 98 -3.25 -18.56 -28.58
CA GLU A 98 -3.40 -17.98 -27.25
C GLU A 98 -4.46 -16.89 -27.28
N ILE A 99 -5.53 -17.02 -26.50
CA ILE A 99 -6.73 -16.19 -26.58
C ILE A 99 -6.93 -15.42 -25.27
N ASN A 100 -7.06 -14.10 -25.34
CA ASN A 100 -7.36 -13.23 -24.21
C ASN A 100 -8.88 -13.08 -24.06
N ILE A 101 -9.46 -13.93 -23.20
CA ILE A 101 -10.91 -14.04 -23.01
C ILE A 101 -11.54 -12.75 -22.46
N LYS A 102 -10.85 -12.05 -21.55
CA LYS A 102 -11.40 -10.81 -20.95
C LYS A 102 -11.57 -9.72 -22.01
N ARG A 103 -10.57 -9.58 -22.89
CA ARG A 103 -10.64 -8.68 -24.04
C ARG A 103 -11.68 -9.17 -25.06
N LEU A 104 -11.77 -10.47 -25.32
CA LEU A 104 -12.83 -11.05 -26.18
C LEU A 104 -14.25 -10.77 -25.67
N VAL A 105 -14.43 -10.70 -24.35
CA VAL A 105 -15.72 -10.43 -23.70
C VAL A 105 -16.06 -8.95 -23.74
N GLU A 106 -15.09 -8.08 -23.51
CA GLU A 106 -15.24 -6.64 -23.70
C GLU A 106 -15.47 -6.27 -25.18
N GLU A 107 -14.81 -6.97 -26.12
CA GLU A 107 -14.98 -6.82 -27.58
C GLU A 107 -16.24 -7.50 -28.12
N GLY A 108 -16.68 -8.54 -27.43
CA GLY A 108 -17.96 -9.17 -27.64
C GLY A 108 -18.01 -10.37 -28.60
N THR A 109 -17.34 -11.50 -28.30
CA THR A 109 -17.16 -12.66 -29.20
C THR A 109 -17.34 -14.13 -28.63
N ILE A 110 -18.23 -15.05 -29.13
CA ILE A 110 -18.37 -16.49 -28.67
C ILE A 110 -17.53 -17.38 -29.57
N ILE A 111 -17.17 -18.63 -29.23
CA ILE A 111 -16.49 -19.60 -30.12
C ILE A 111 -17.14 -21.02 -30.17
N VAL A 112 -17.35 -21.66 -31.35
CA VAL A 112 -17.91 -23.01 -31.64
C VAL A 112 -16.95 -23.80 -32.53
N TYR A 113 -16.55 -25.05 -32.26
CA TYR A 113 -15.57 -25.77 -33.13
C TYR A 113 -16.19 -26.89 -33.98
N LYS A 114 -15.81 -27.02 -35.27
CA LYS A 114 -16.25 -28.09 -36.20
C LYS A 114 -15.16 -28.43 -37.24
N GLU A 115 -14.93 -29.71 -37.52
CA GLU A 115 -14.00 -30.22 -38.56
C GLU A 115 -12.53 -29.74 -38.49
N GLY A 116 -11.95 -29.47 -37.32
CA GLY A 116 -10.59 -28.89 -37.27
C GLY A 116 -10.56 -27.38 -37.04
N ALA A 117 -11.72 -26.72 -37.08
CA ALA A 117 -11.83 -25.26 -37.10
C ALA A 117 -12.62 -24.70 -35.90
N TYR A 118 -12.06 -23.69 -35.24
CA TYR A 118 -12.73 -22.88 -34.22
C TYR A 118 -13.54 -21.76 -34.89
N TYR A 119 -14.85 -21.78 -34.76
CA TYR A 119 -15.79 -20.75 -35.20
C TYR A 119 -16.07 -19.79 -34.08
N ILE A 120 -16.55 -18.59 -34.37
CA ILE A 120 -16.73 -17.55 -33.39
C ILE A 120 -18.17 -16.98 -33.45
N TYR A 121 -19.08 -17.28 -32.50
CA TYR A 121 -20.47 -16.81 -32.46
C TYR A 121 -20.64 -15.43 -31.77
N LEU A 122 -20.33 -14.35 -32.48
CA LEU A 122 -20.34 -12.96 -31.98
C LEU A 122 -21.60 -12.45 -31.18
N PRO A 123 -22.85 -12.91 -31.39
CA PRO A 123 -24.03 -12.33 -30.73
C PRO A 123 -24.16 -12.46 -29.20
N SER A 124 -23.58 -13.47 -28.54
CA SER A 124 -23.80 -13.63 -27.07
C SER A 124 -22.92 -12.74 -26.20
N LEU A 125 -22.38 -11.68 -26.78
CA LEU A 125 -21.60 -10.70 -26.04
C LEU A 125 -22.11 -9.29 -26.24
N PHE A 126 -23.20 -9.20 -26.98
CA PHE A 126 -24.06 -8.04 -27.04
C PHE A 126 -25.37 -8.28 -26.25
N GLN A 127 -25.49 -9.36 -25.47
CA GLN A 127 -26.67 -9.59 -24.62
C GLN A 127 -26.51 -8.94 -23.24
N TRP A 128 -27.04 -7.70 -23.19
CA TRP A 128 -27.36 -6.80 -22.07
C TRP A 128 -26.34 -5.75 -21.61
N LYS A 129 -26.61 -4.50 -22.03
CA LYS A 129 -27.19 -3.53 -21.10
C LYS A 129 -28.62 -3.20 -21.54
N LYS A 130 -29.60 -3.45 -20.66
CA LYS A 130 -30.84 -2.68 -20.62
C LYS A 130 -30.83 -1.93 -19.30
#